data_AF-A0A6A2G2H4-F1
#
_entry.id   AF-A0A6A2G2H4-F1
#
_cell.length_a   1.000
_cell.length_b   1.000
_cell.length_c   1.000
_cell.angle_alpha   90.00
_cell.angle_beta   90.00
_cell.angle_gamma   90.00
#
_symmetry.space_group_name_H-M   'P 1'
#
loop_
_entity.id
_entity.type
_entity.pdbx_description
1 polymer ?
#
loop_
_entity_poly.entity_id
_entity_poly.type
_entity_poly.pdbx_seq_one_letter_code
_entity_poly.pdbx_strand_id
1 'polypeptide(L)'
;MSELKVHIPNNIKSQLESTAIDCFGNKNNALDIAVSKAIEEWLAKAHKVLISQKPPEDPVEAIWGMLSHVEKSGVELQHEAKRIRLKKAMRYRNVSD
;
A
#
# COMPACT_ATOMS: atom_id res chain seq x y z
N MET A 1 -21.21 18.96 12.69
CA MET A 1 -20.19 18.87 11.61
C MET A 1 -18.85 19.26 12.20
N SER A 2 -17.77 18.62 11.77
CA SER A 2 -16.41 18.95 12.17
C SER A 2 -15.67 19.57 10.98
N GLU A 3 -14.83 20.58 11.23
CA GLU A 3 -14.06 21.24 10.18
C GLU A 3 -12.71 20.55 9.95
N LEU A 4 -12.31 20.44 8.68
CA LEU A 4 -11.02 19.91 8.25
C LEU A 4 -10.31 20.97 7.41
N LYS A 5 -9.14 21.44 7.89
CA LYS A 5 -8.30 22.40 7.16
C LYS A 5 -7.19 21.67 6.42
N VAL A 6 -7.16 21.80 5.10
CA VAL A 6 -6.18 21.12 4.24
C VAL A 6 -5.56 22.12 3.28
N HIS A 7 -4.26 21.99 3.04
CA HIS A 7 -3.57 22.76 2.00
C HIS A 7 -3.54 21.96 0.71
N ILE A 8 -4.16 22.50 -0.34
CA ILE A 8 -4.17 21.91 -1.68
C ILE A 8 -3.67 22.94 -2.70
N PRO A 9 -3.07 22.49 -3.82
CA PRO A 9 -2.69 23.38 -4.91
C PRO A 9 -3.90 24.17 -5.45
N ASN A 10 -3.69 25.45 -5.78
CA ASN A 10 -4.77 26.34 -6.24
C ASN A 10 -5.47 25.82 -7.50
N ASN A 11 -4.73 25.19 -8.42
CA ASN A 11 -5.33 24.61 -9.63
C ASN A 11 -6.33 23.49 -9.31
N ILE A 12 -6.04 22.67 -8.30
CA ILE A 12 -6.94 21.60 -7.84
C ILE A 12 -8.17 22.19 -7.17
N LYS A 13 -7.98 23.23 -6.34
CA LYS A 13 -9.11 23.94 -5.70
C LYS A 13 -10.09 24.48 -6.74
N SER A 14 -9.60 25.19 -7.76
CA SER A 14 -10.46 25.77 -8.80
C SER A 14 -11.19 24.71 -9.63
N GLN A 15 -10.52 23.59 -9.95
CA GLN A 15 -11.16 22.47 -10.63
C GLN A 15 -12.26 21.84 -9.78
N LEU A 16 -12.00 21.66 -8.48
CA LEU A 16 -12.96 21.10 -7.54
C LEU A 16 -14.20 21.99 -7.41
N GLU A 17 -14.02 23.30 -7.26
CA GLU A 17 -15.12 24.27 -7.17
C GLU A 17 -16.00 24.26 -8.43
N SER A 18 -15.38 24.32 -9.63
CA SER A 18 -16.11 24.25 -10.90
C SER A 18 -16.90 22.95 -11.03
N THR A 19 -16.24 21.81 -10.77
CA THR A 19 -16.87 20.48 -10.90
C THR A 19 -18.00 20.31 -9.89
N ALA A 20 -17.83 20.83 -8.67
CA ALA A 20 -18.87 20.77 -7.64
C ALA A 20 -20.13 21.53 -8.07
N ILE A 21 -19.97 22.72 -8.67
CA ILE A 21 -21.09 23.50 -9.21
C ILE A 21 -21.77 22.74 -10.35
N ASP A 22 -21.00 22.16 -11.28
CA ASP A 22 -21.55 21.40 -12.41
C ASP A 22 -22.35 20.17 -11.94
N CYS A 23 -21.87 19.49 -10.89
CA CYS A 23 -22.51 18.28 -10.36
C CYS A 23 -23.70 18.54 -9.44
N PHE A 24 -23.63 19.56 -8.58
CA PHE A 24 -24.58 19.77 -7.47
C PHE A 24 -25.35 21.09 -7.58
N GLY A 25 -25.07 21.87 -8.61
CA GLY A 25 -25.66 23.18 -8.86
C GLY A 25 -25.05 24.28 -7.99
N ASN A 26 -25.53 25.50 -8.18
CA ASN A 26 -24.98 26.70 -7.54
C ASN A 26 -25.43 26.90 -6.07
N LYS A 27 -25.80 25.81 -5.38
CA LYS A 27 -26.20 25.90 -3.96
C LYS A 27 -24.97 26.11 -3.10
N ASN A 28 -25.08 26.93 -2.06
CA ASN A 28 -24.01 27.31 -1.12
C ASN A 28 -23.26 26.15 -0.43
N ASN A 29 -23.64 24.90 -0.70
CA ASN A 29 -23.07 23.69 -0.13
C ASN A 29 -22.51 22.71 -1.18
N ALA A 30 -22.45 23.08 -2.46
CA ALA A 30 -21.98 22.19 -3.53
C ALA A 30 -20.56 21.67 -3.27
N LEU A 31 -19.67 22.58 -2.84
CA LEU A 31 -18.29 22.23 -2.50
C LEU A 31 -18.22 21.26 -1.32
N ASP A 32 -18.97 21.53 -0.24
CA ASP A 32 -18.99 20.67 0.94
C ASP A 32 -19.50 19.26 0.62
N ILE A 33 -20.55 19.17 -0.22
CA ILE A 33 -21.10 17.89 -0.69
C ILE A 33 -20.06 17.13 -1.52
N ALA A 34 -19.39 17.82 -2.45
CA ALA A 34 -18.37 17.21 -3.31
C ALA A 34 -17.19 16.67 -2.48
N VAL A 35 -16.71 17.46 -1.51
CA VAL A 35 -15.60 17.08 -0.63
C VAL A 35 -16.00 15.90 0.27
N SER A 36 -17.19 15.93 0.89
CA SER A 36 -17.65 14.83 1.75
C SER A 36 -17.71 13.52 0.97
N LYS A 37 -18.31 13.54 -0.22
CA LYS A 37 -18.39 12.36 -1.08
C LYS A 37 -17.02 11.84 -1.52
N ALA A 38 -16.12 12.74 -1.90
CA ALA A 38 -14.76 12.36 -2.30
C ALA A 38 -14.00 11.70 -1.13
N ILE A 39 -14.16 12.22 0.09
CA ILE A 39 -13.55 11.63 1.29
C ILE A 39 -14.18 10.26 1.60
N GLU A 40 -15.51 10.13 1.53
CA GLU A 40 -16.21 8.85 1.73
C GLU A 40 -15.77 7.78 0.74
N GLU A 41 -15.70 8.11 -0.55
CA GLU A 41 -15.23 7.20 -1.60
C GLU A 41 -13.75 6.81 -1.41
N TRP A 42 -12.91 7.78 -1.06
CA TRP A 42 -11.50 7.52 -0.78
C TRP A 42 -11.33 6.59 0.43
N LEU A 43 -12.08 6.83 1.52
CA LEU A 43 -12.06 5.98 2.70
C LEU A 43 -12.56 4.56 2.39
N ALA A 44 -13.62 4.42 1.60
CA ALA A 44 -14.13 3.10 1.19
C ALA A 44 -13.07 2.33 0.38
N LYS A 45 -12.38 3.00 -0.54
CA LYS A 45 -11.28 2.41 -1.32
C LYS A 45 -10.07 2.07 -0.45
N ALA A 46 -9.67 2.98 0.44
CA ALA A 46 -8.56 2.78 1.36
C ALA A 46 -8.83 1.62 2.32
N HIS A 47 -10.04 1.54 2.89
CA HIS A 47 -10.48 0.40 3.70
C HIS A 47 -10.47 -0.90 2.92
N LYS A 48 -10.93 -0.93 1.66
CA LYS A 48 -10.86 -2.14 0.85
C LYS A 48 -9.40 -2.61 0.69
N VAL A 49 -8.47 -1.69 0.43
CA VAL A 49 -7.04 -2.03 0.28
C VAL A 49 -6.43 -2.47 1.61
N LEU A 50 -6.70 -1.76 2.71
CA LEU A 50 -6.16 -2.04 4.04
C LEU A 50 -6.75 -3.32 4.66
N ILE A 51 -8.04 -3.59 4.49
CA ILE A 51 -8.71 -4.81 4.97
C ILE A 51 -8.36 -6.02 4.09
N SER A 52 -8.08 -5.83 2.80
CA SER A 52 -7.49 -6.89 1.97
C SER A 52 -6.09 -7.31 2.45
N GLN A 53 -5.46 -6.51 3.31
CA GLN A 53 -4.24 -6.85 4.02
C GLN A 53 -4.51 -7.16 5.50
N LYS A 54 -5.67 -7.77 5.83
CA LYS A 54 -5.81 -8.36 7.16
C LYS A 54 -4.65 -9.36 7.31
N PRO A 55 -3.74 -9.17 8.28
CA PRO A 55 -2.66 -10.13 8.48
C PRO A 55 -3.29 -11.51 8.65
N PRO A 56 -2.66 -12.58 8.14
CA PRO A 56 -3.11 -13.93 8.46
C PRO A 56 -3.30 -14.06 9.97
N GLU A 57 -4.40 -14.73 10.37
CA GLU A 57 -4.76 -14.92 11.78
C GLU A 57 -3.62 -15.57 12.57
N ASP A 58 -2.89 -16.48 11.90
CA ASP A 58 -1.58 -16.96 12.32
C ASP A 58 -0.53 -16.75 11.20
N PRO A 59 0.33 -15.73 11.33
CA PRO A 59 1.39 -15.49 10.36
C PRO A 59 2.44 -16.60 10.30
N VAL A 60 2.66 -17.32 11.40
CA VAL A 60 3.63 -18.42 11.45
C VAL A 60 3.10 -19.59 10.61
N GLU A 61 1.85 -19.98 10.84
CA GLU A 61 1.20 -21.06 10.08
C GLU A 61 1.06 -20.71 8.60
N ALA A 62 0.75 -19.45 8.27
CA ALA A 62 0.69 -19.00 6.88
C ALA A 62 2.04 -19.14 6.17
N ILE A 63 3.15 -18.75 6.82
CA ILE A 63 4.50 -18.92 6.28
C ILE A 63 4.83 -20.41 6.12
N TRP A 64 4.47 -21.26 7.09
CA TRP A 64 4.67 -22.71 6.99
C TRP A 64 3.89 -23.31 5.82
N GLY A 65 2.62 -22.96 5.65
CA GLY A 65 1.79 -23.40 4.53
C GLY A 65 2.39 -22.98 3.18
N MET A 66 2.86 -21.74 3.05
CA MET A 66 3.55 -21.26 1.85
C MET A 66 4.83 -22.05 1.55
N LEU A 67 5.57 -22.45 2.59
CA LEU A 67 6.82 -23.20 2.47
C LEU A 67 6.63 -24.73 2.50
N SER A 68 5.40 -25.24 2.49
CA SER A 68 5.11 -26.69 2.57
C SER A 68 5.73 -27.53 1.45
N HIS A 69 5.99 -26.92 0.29
CA HIS A 69 6.66 -27.55 -0.85
C HIS A 69 8.19 -27.60 -0.71
N VAL A 70 8.76 -27.01 0.33
CA VAL A 70 10.20 -27.00 0.59
C VAL A 70 10.54 -28.19 1.49
N GLU A 71 11.09 -29.23 0.89
CA GLU A 71 11.46 -30.47 1.59
C GLU A 71 12.69 -30.35 2.50
N LYS A 72 13.34 -29.17 2.53
CA LYS A 72 14.56 -28.92 3.30
C LYS A 72 14.22 -28.40 4.69
N SER A 73 14.89 -28.94 5.69
CA SER A 73 14.87 -28.42 7.04
C SER A 73 15.45 -27.01 7.12
N GLY A 74 15.08 -26.27 8.17
CA GLY A 74 15.63 -24.93 8.41
C GLY A 74 17.16 -24.91 8.48
N VAL A 75 17.78 -25.95 9.03
CA VAL A 75 19.24 -26.09 9.11
C VAL A 75 19.87 -26.27 7.73
N GLU A 76 19.25 -27.06 6.85
CA GLU A 76 19.73 -27.26 5.48
C GLU A 76 19.62 -25.98 4.66
N LEU A 77 18.53 -25.24 4.80
CA LEU A 77 18.35 -23.94 4.17
C LEU A 77 19.41 -22.93 4.65
N GLN A 78 19.76 -22.96 5.93
CA GLN A 78 20.82 -22.11 6.49
C GLN A 78 22.21 -22.47 5.92
N HIS A 79 22.52 -23.77 5.81
CA HIS A 79 23.77 -24.22 5.18
C HIS A 79 23.84 -23.83 3.70
N GLU A 80 22.73 -23.95 2.96
CA GLU A 80 22.65 -23.55 1.57
C GLU A 80 22.80 -22.03 1.40
N ALA A 81 22.13 -21.23 2.25
CA ALA A 81 22.28 -19.78 2.27
C ALA A 81 23.74 -19.37 2.49
N LYS A 82 24.45 -20.04 3.42
CA LYS A 82 25.89 -19.82 3.65
C LYS A 82 26.71 -20.10 2.38
N ARG A 83 26.46 -21.23 1.69
CA ARG A 83 27.15 -21.57 0.44
C ARG A 83 26.89 -20.55 -0.67
N ILE A 84 25.66 -20.08 -0.84
CA ILE A 84 25.29 -19.07 -1.83
C ILE A 84 26.03 -17.75 -1.57
N ARG A 85 26.08 -17.31 -0.31
CA ARG A 85 26.79 -16.08 0.09
C ARG A 85 28.29 -16.17 -0.20
N LEU A 86 28.92 -17.30 0.12
CA LEU A 86 30.34 -17.54 -0.18
C LEU A 86 30.61 -17.53 -1.68
N LYS A 87 29.80 -18.23 -2.49
CA LYS A 87 29.91 -18.20 -3.95
C LYS A 87 29.78 -16.79 -4.53
N LYS A 88 28.84 -15.99 -3.99
CA LYS A 88 28.65 -14.60 -4.40
C LYS A 88 29.88 -13.75 -4.07
N ALA A 89 30.44 -13.88 -2.87
CA ALA A 89 31.65 -13.15 -2.47
C ALA A 89 32.87 -13.50 -3.33
N MET A 90 33.05 -14.78 -3.66
CA MET A 90 34.14 -15.23 -4.53
C MET A 90 33.98 -14.73 -5.98
N ARG A 91 32.74 -14.68 -6.49
CA ARG A 91 32.45 -14.07 -7.81
C ARG A 91 32.85 -12.60 -7.88
N TYR A 92 32.60 -11.80 -6.83
CA TYR A 92 33.00 -10.39 -6.82
C TYR A 92 34.51 -10.21 -6.71
N ARG A 93 35.20 -11.10 -5.98
CA ARG A 93 36.67 -11.10 -5.88
C ARG A 93 37.32 -11.35 -7.25
N ASN A 94 36.83 -12.35 -8.00
CA ASN A 94 37.39 -12.72 -9.31
C ASN A 94 37.06 -11.74 -10.47
N VAL A 95 36.24 -10.72 -10.24
CA VAL A 95 35.91 -9.66 -11.22
C VAL A 95 36.70 -8.37 -10.93
N SER A 96 37.40 -8.31 -9.79
CA SER A 96 38.18 -7.13 -9.36
C SER A 96 39.71 -7.34 -9.48
N ASP A 97 40.14 -8.49 -10.02
CA ASP A 97 41.51 -8.82 -10.45
C ASP A 97 41.53 -8.88 -12.00
#